data_AF-A0A7C4UIT2-F1
#
_entry.id   AF-A0A7C4UIT2-F1
#
_cell.length_a   1.000
_cell.length_b   1.000
_cell.length_c   1.000
_cell.angle_alpha   90.00
_cell.angle_beta   90.00
_cell.angle_gamma   90.00
#
_symmetry.space_group_name_H-M   'P 1'
#
loop_
_entity.id
_entity.type
_entity.pdbx_description
1 polymer ?
#
loop_
_entity_poly.entity_id
_entity_poly.type
_entity_poly.pdbx_seq_one_letter_code
_entity_poly.pdbx_strand_id
1 'polypeptide(L)'
;MRRFAFTFVAALIPLAAFGGDANRLAYLDENNPYYPNLHFPKLTTPMWVGEEGVDAVIVLAIDDMRDPQKYETYLRPILNRLKKIDGRAPVSIMTCQVDPKHEQLQKWLKEGLSLECHTIDHPCPLLQKGDFAKAKSTYDRCVDLMNQIPGNKPVAFRVPCCDSLNTVSPRFFAEIFNKTTSKPALTP
;
A
#
# COMPACT_ATOMS: atom_id res chain seq x y z
N MET A 1 21.80 36.18 72.07
CA MET A 1 21.65 36.23 70.59
C MET A 1 21.31 34.84 70.08
N ARG A 2 20.02 34.54 69.83
CA ARG A 2 19.58 33.24 69.27
C ARG A 2 19.33 33.44 67.76
N ARG A 3 20.13 32.79 66.93
CA ARG A 3 20.04 32.82 65.47
C ARG A 3 18.88 31.91 65.04
N PHE A 4 17.86 32.48 64.41
CA PHE A 4 16.83 31.71 63.71
C PHE A 4 17.41 31.21 62.38
N ALA A 5 17.57 29.91 62.23
CA ALA A 5 17.89 29.29 60.96
C ALA A 5 16.57 29.12 60.17
N PHE A 6 16.40 29.88 59.08
CA PHE A 6 15.33 29.66 58.13
C PHE A 6 15.70 28.48 57.23
N THR A 7 15.04 27.34 57.41
CA THR A 7 15.14 26.19 56.51
C THR A 7 14.31 26.48 55.26
N PHE A 8 14.97 26.73 54.14
CA PHE A 8 14.32 26.81 52.83
C PHE A 8 13.91 25.40 52.39
N VAL A 9 12.61 25.11 52.36
CA VAL A 9 12.08 23.90 51.71
C VAL A 9 11.95 24.21 50.22
N ALA A 10 12.88 23.70 49.41
CA ALA A 10 12.75 23.76 47.96
C ALA A 10 11.63 22.80 47.53
N ALA A 11 10.50 23.34 47.08
CA ALA A 11 9.46 22.55 46.45
C ALA A 11 9.97 22.04 45.11
N LEU A 12 10.24 20.74 45.02
CA LEU A 12 10.47 20.04 43.76
C LEU A 12 9.15 20.04 42.98
N ILE A 13 8.99 21.01 42.07
CA ILE A 13 7.94 20.98 41.06
C ILE A 13 8.30 19.81 40.11
N PRO A 14 7.45 18.79 39.95
CA PRO A 14 7.67 17.80 38.93
C PRO A 14 7.56 18.53 37.59
N LEU A 15 8.66 18.61 36.83
CA LEU A 15 8.54 18.87 35.40
C LEU A 15 7.70 17.72 34.85
N ALA A 16 6.44 18.01 34.53
CA ALA A 16 5.71 17.18 33.61
C ALA A 16 6.53 17.16 32.32
N ALA A 17 7.25 16.06 32.09
CA ALA A 17 7.80 15.77 30.79
C ALA A 17 6.58 15.71 29.86
N PHE A 18 6.34 16.79 29.12
CA PHE A 18 5.54 16.72 27.92
C PHE A 18 6.24 15.69 27.05
N GLY A 19 5.74 14.45 27.08
CA GLY A 19 6.07 13.48 26.06
C GLY A 19 5.71 14.16 24.76
N GLY A 20 6.73 14.57 23.98
CA GLY A 20 6.50 15.04 22.62
C GLY A 20 5.65 14.00 21.90
N ASP A 21 4.83 14.44 20.94
CA ASP A 21 3.99 13.56 20.12
C ASP A 21 4.81 12.36 19.67
N ALA A 22 4.67 11.24 20.38
CA ALA A 22 5.43 10.04 20.08
C ALA A 22 4.95 9.60 18.71
N ASN A 23 5.87 9.36 17.77
CA ASN A 23 5.48 8.97 16.42
C ASN A 23 4.64 7.69 16.50
N ARG A 24 3.31 7.85 16.35
CA ARG A 24 2.38 6.72 16.41
C ARG A 24 2.69 5.66 15.36
N LEU A 25 3.48 6.00 14.35
CA LEU A 25 3.90 5.13 13.26
C LEU A 25 5.32 4.56 13.43
N ALA A 26 5.97 4.74 14.59
CA ALA A 26 7.31 4.19 14.84
C ALA A 26 7.38 2.67 14.65
N TYR A 27 6.25 1.98 14.76
CA TYR A 27 6.16 0.55 14.47
C TYR A 27 6.35 0.18 12.99
N LEU A 28 6.25 1.14 12.08
CA LEU A 28 6.53 0.96 10.66
C LEU A 28 8.04 0.94 10.38
N ASP A 29 8.90 1.26 11.36
CA ASP A 29 10.35 1.19 11.21
C ASP A 29 10.86 -0.27 11.21
N GLU A 30 10.03 -1.22 11.65
CA GLU A 30 10.35 -2.65 11.68
C GLU A 30 9.69 -3.42 10.52
N ASN A 31 10.35 -4.49 10.07
CA ASN A 31 9.79 -5.42 9.10
C ASN A 31 9.25 -6.67 9.81
N ASN A 32 8.18 -6.49 10.59
CA ASN A 32 7.55 -7.55 11.36
C ASN A 32 6.07 -7.75 10.94
N PRO A 33 5.76 -8.78 10.14
CA PRO A 33 4.39 -9.03 9.67
C PRO A 33 3.43 -9.49 10.78
N TYR A 34 3.95 -9.83 11.97
CA TYR A 34 3.17 -10.22 13.15
C TYR A 34 3.14 -9.11 14.22
N TYR A 35 3.51 -7.90 13.85
CA TYR A 35 3.53 -6.77 14.77
C TYR A 35 2.16 -6.50 15.45
N PRO A 36 1.01 -6.55 14.74
CA PRO A 36 -0.29 -6.39 15.39
C PRO A 36 -0.55 -7.50 16.42
N ASN A 37 -0.98 -7.11 17.62
CA ASN A 37 -1.34 -8.00 18.72
C ASN A 37 -2.69 -7.58 19.35
N LEU A 38 -3.20 -8.33 20.33
CA LEU A 38 -4.53 -8.11 20.92
C LEU A 38 -4.70 -6.72 21.56
N HIS A 39 -3.61 -6.11 22.01
CA HIS A 39 -3.61 -4.79 22.65
C HIS A 39 -3.19 -3.67 21.67
N PHE A 40 -2.93 -4.01 20.41
CA PHE A 40 -2.55 -3.03 19.40
C PHE A 40 -3.75 -2.13 19.05
N PRO A 41 -3.56 -0.81 18.88
CA PRO A 41 -4.63 0.08 18.44
C PRO A 41 -5.28 -0.41 17.14
N LYS A 42 -6.59 -0.16 17.00
CA LYS A 42 -7.33 -0.56 15.80
C LYS A 42 -6.67 0.06 14.57
N LEU A 43 -6.28 -0.78 13.61
CA LEU A 43 -5.85 -0.35 12.29
C LEU A 43 -7.08 0.17 11.52
N THR A 44 -7.37 1.46 11.64
CA THR A 44 -8.41 2.13 10.84
C THR A 44 -7.82 2.45 9.47
N THR A 45 -7.93 1.54 8.51
CA THR A 45 -7.50 1.82 7.13
C THR A 45 -8.74 2.07 6.25
N PRO A 46 -8.76 3.17 5.47
CA PRO A 46 -7.81 4.28 5.55
C PRO A 46 -7.99 5.10 6.84
N MET A 47 -6.92 5.76 7.27
CA MET A 47 -6.85 6.47 8.57
C MET A 47 -7.82 7.67 8.71
N TRP A 48 -8.49 8.05 7.62
CA TRP A 48 -9.51 9.09 7.56
C TRP A 48 -10.95 8.56 7.71
N VAL A 49 -11.13 7.24 7.87
CA VAL A 49 -12.44 6.67 8.26
C VAL A 49 -12.83 7.23 9.63
N GLY A 50 -14.00 7.88 9.70
CA GLY A 50 -14.51 8.52 10.92
C GLY A 50 -14.12 9.99 11.08
N GLU A 51 -13.43 10.59 10.10
CA GLU A 51 -13.36 12.05 9.99
C GLU A 51 -14.75 12.66 9.71
N GLU A 52 -14.93 13.94 10.02
CA GLU A 52 -16.20 14.64 9.81
C GLU A 52 -16.63 14.55 8.33
N GLY A 53 -17.82 14.01 8.08
CA GLY A 53 -18.36 13.79 6.74
C GLY A 53 -17.91 12.49 6.06
N VAL A 54 -17.17 11.61 6.73
CA VAL A 54 -16.78 10.29 6.21
C VAL A 54 -17.39 9.15 7.04
N ASP A 55 -18.47 8.58 6.52
CA ASP A 55 -19.14 7.43 7.14
C ASP A 55 -18.57 6.08 6.67
N ALA A 56 -18.09 5.99 5.42
CA ALA A 56 -17.61 4.75 4.82
C ALA A 56 -16.61 5.00 3.70
N VAL A 57 -15.79 3.97 3.42
CA VAL A 57 -14.82 3.98 2.31
C VAL A 57 -15.03 2.76 1.44
N ILE A 58 -15.16 3.00 0.14
CA ILE A 58 -15.34 1.95 -0.86
C ILE A 58 -14.16 2.01 -1.81
N VAL A 59 -13.41 0.91 -1.90
CA VAL A 59 -12.35 0.72 -2.89
C VAL A 59 -12.88 -0.20 -3.99
N LEU A 60 -12.90 0.30 -5.22
CA LEU A 60 -13.23 -0.50 -6.41
C LEU A 60 -11.94 -0.95 -7.08
N ALA A 61 -11.74 -2.26 -7.18
CA ALA A 61 -10.57 -2.84 -7.81
C ALA A 61 -10.95 -4.03 -8.71
N ILE A 62 -10.17 -4.24 -9.76
CA ILE A 62 -10.28 -5.38 -10.67
C ILE A 62 -8.90 -5.99 -10.90
N ASP A 63 -8.84 -7.32 -10.96
CA ASP A 63 -7.59 -8.07 -11.00
C ASP A 63 -7.26 -8.58 -12.41
N ASP A 64 -6.06 -9.14 -12.57
CA ASP A 64 -5.61 -9.92 -13.75
C ASP A 64 -5.40 -9.19 -15.07
N MET A 65 -5.29 -7.87 -15.08
CA MET A 65 -5.22 -7.14 -16.35
C MET A 65 -3.96 -7.49 -17.15
N ARG A 66 -4.19 -8.05 -18.34
CA ARG A 66 -3.18 -8.32 -19.39
C ARG A 66 -3.56 -7.73 -20.74
N ASP A 67 -4.85 -7.54 -20.99
CA ASP A 67 -5.43 -7.07 -22.24
C ASP A 67 -6.27 -5.81 -21.95
N PRO A 68 -5.71 -4.61 -22.15
CA PRO A 68 -6.41 -3.38 -21.83
C PRO A 68 -7.76 -3.23 -22.54
N GLN A 69 -7.92 -3.77 -23.75
CA GLN A 69 -9.15 -3.58 -24.53
C GLN A 69 -10.33 -4.36 -23.93
N LYS A 70 -10.08 -5.59 -23.45
CA LYS A 70 -11.11 -6.38 -22.75
C LYS A 70 -11.59 -5.69 -21.49
N TYR A 71 -10.65 -5.16 -20.70
CA TYR A 71 -10.94 -4.45 -19.47
C TYR A 71 -11.66 -3.14 -19.75
N GLU A 72 -11.26 -2.41 -20.79
CA GLU A 72 -11.93 -1.19 -21.22
C GLU A 72 -13.38 -1.45 -21.59
N THR A 73 -13.63 -2.51 -22.36
CA THR A 73 -14.97 -2.89 -22.79
C THR A 73 -15.88 -3.20 -21.60
N TYR A 74 -15.35 -3.93 -20.61
CA TYR A 74 -16.08 -4.27 -19.39
C TYR A 74 -16.27 -3.07 -18.45
N LEU A 75 -15.22 -2.27 -18.25
CA LEU A 75 -15.20 -1.17 -17.29
C LEU A 75 -15.94 0.07 -17.80
N ARG A 76 -15.94 0.36 -19.10
CA ARG A 76 -16.50 1.62 -19.64
C ARG A 76 -17.89 1.99 -19.10
N PRO A 77 -18.91 1.10 -19.06
CA PRO A 77 -20.20 1.43 -18.44
C PRO A 77 -20.09 1.77 -16.95
N ILE A 78 -19.22 1.08 -16.20
CA ILE A 78 -18.96 1.32 -14.77
C ILE A 78 -18.28 2.68 -14.57
N LEU A 79 -17.20 2.97 -15.31
CA LEU A 79 -16.47 4.24 -15.24
C LEU A 79 -17.38 5.43 -15.58
N ASN A 80 -18.24 5.29 -16.60
CA ASN A 80 -19.22 6.30 -16.95
C ASN A 80 -20.25 6.53 -15.83
N ARG A 81 -20.65 5.48 -15.12
CA ARG A 81 -21.56 5.61 -13.97
C ARG A 81 -20.88 6.30 -12.79
N LEU A 82 -19.64 5.93 -12.48
CA LEU A 82 -18.85 6.56 -11.41
C LEU A 82 -18.66 8.06 -11.67
N LYS A 83 -18.33 8.46 -12.91
CA LYS A 83 -18.20 9.88 -13.28
C LYS A 83 -19.48 10.67 -13.05
N LYS A 84 -20.65 10.06 -13.26
CA LYS A 84 -21.94 10.71 -12.98
C LYS A 84 -22.23 10.85 -11.48
N ILE A 85 -21.66 10.00 -10.64
CA ILE A 85 -21.88 10.00 -9.19
C ILE A 85 -20.89 10.95 -8.49
N ASP A 86 -19.60 10.84 -8.83
CA ASP A 86 -18.50 11.46 -8.08
C ASP A 86 -17.67 12.44 -8.92
N GLY A 87 -18.02 12.65 -10.21
CA GLY A 87 -17.20 13.42 -11.15
C GLY A 87 -15.91 12.72 -11.59
N ARG A 88 -15.49 11.66 -10.89
CA ARG A 88 -14.28 10.86 -11.15
C ARG A 88 -14.64 9.40 -11.46
N ALA A 89 -13.65 8.61 -11.88
CA ALA A 89 -13.79 7.17 -12.08
C ALA A 89 -12.72 6.37 -11.32
N PRO A 90 -12.64 6.48 -9.98
CA PRO A 90 -11.56 5.85 -9.22
C PRO A 90 -11.74 4.33 -9.20
N VAL A 91 -10.95 3.63 -10.02
CA VAL A 91 -10.84 2.17 -10.04
C VAL A 91 -9.37 1.81 -10.10
N SER A 92 -8.94 0.89 -9.23
CA SER A 92 -7.60 0.32 -9.27
C SER A 92 -7.59 -0.95 -10.11
N ILE A 93 -6.70 -1.01 -11.10
CA ILE A 93 -6.53 -2.17 -11.98
C ILE A 93 -5.25 -2.90 -11.56
N MET A 94 -5.38 -4.05 -10.90
CA MET A 94 -4.25 -4.91 -10.57
C MET A 94 -3.76 -5.57 -11.87
N THR A 95 -2.58 -5.15 -12.31
CA THR A 95 -2.06 -5.40 -13.65
C THR A 95 -0.93 -6.44 -13.59
N CYS A 96 -0.96 -7.37 -14.53
CA CYS A 96 0.02 -8.43 -14.68
C CYS A 96 1.08 -8.01 -15.73
N GLN A 97 1.08 -8.65 -16.90
CA GLN A 97 1.95 -8.32 -18.02
C GLN A 97 1.17 -7.53 -19.07
N VAL A 98 1.64 -6.32 -19.38
CA VAL A 98 1.06 -5.41 -20.38
C VAL A 98 2.17 -4.65 -21.11
N ASP A 99 1.90 -4.16 -22.32
CA ASP A 99 2.78 -3.19 -22.98
C ASP A 99 2.68 -1.83 -22.24
N PRO A 100 3.77 -1.32 -21.65
CA PRO A 100 3.73 -0.07 -20.89
C PRO A 100 3.44 1.17 -21.75
N LYS A 101 3.53 1.05 -23.08
CA LYS A 101 3.21 2.12 -24.05
C LYS A 101 1.80 2.03 -24.60
N HIS A 102 0.99 1.05 -24.17
CA HIS A 102 -0.36 0.88 -24.68
C HIS A 102 -1.21 2.14 -24.40
N GLU A 103 -1.79 2.72 -25.45
CA GLU A 103 -2.46 4.04 -25.37
C GLU A 103 -3.60 4.09 -24.35
N GLN A 104 -4.32 2.99 -24.18
CA GLN A 104 -5.41 2.88 -23.21
C GLN A 104 -4.97 3.15 -21.77
N LEU A 105 -3.72 2.80 -21.41
CA LEU A 105 -3.19 3.04 -20.06
C LEU A 105 -3.14 4.54 -19.76
N GLN A 106 -2.70 5.35 -20.73
CA GLN A 106 -2.66 6.80 -20.59
C GLN A 106 -4.05 7.43 -20.52
N LYS A 107 -5.04 6.87 -21.23
CA LYS A 107 -6.44 7.32 -21.13
C LYS A 107 -6.97 7.08 -19.71
N TRP A 108 -6.79 5.88 -19.17
CA TRP A 108 -7.20 5.54 -17.81
C TRP A 108 -6.54 6.40 -16.73
N LEU A 109 -5.22 6.63 -16.82
CA LEU A 109 -4.52 7.50 -15.88
C LEU A 109 -5.07 8.93 -15.91
N LYS A 110 -5.36 9.48 -17.09
CA LYS A 110 -5.99 10.81 -17.24
C LYS A 110 -7.43 10.86 -16.70
N GLU A 111 -8.13 9.73 -16.72
CA GLU A 111 -9.48 9.58 -16.16
C GLU A 111 -9.49 9.35 -14.64
N GLY A 112 -8.32 9.21 -14.01
CA GLY A 112 -8.15 9.06 -12.56
C GLY A 112 -8.18 7.61 -12.06
N LEU A 113 -7.96 6.62 -12.93
CA LEU A 113 -7.75 5.23 -12.53
C LEU A 113 -6.28 5.02 -12.12
N SER A 114 -6.02 3.96 -11.35
CA SER A 114 -4.66 3.54 -11.00
C SER A 114 -4.32 2.16 -11.59
N LEU A 115 -3.04 1.96 -11.94
CA LEU A 115 -2.52 0.71 -12.47
C LEU A 115 -1.53 0.14 -11.45
N GLU A 116 -1.94 -0.92 -10.77
CA GLU A 116 -1.28 -1.48 -9.60
C GLU A 116 -0.62 -2.83 -9.92
N CYS A 117 0.22 -3.33 -9.01
CA CYS A 117 0.99 -4.55 -9.26
C CYS A 117 0.20 -5.82 -8.93
N HIS A 118 0.26 -6.84 -9.81
CA HIS A 118 -0.37 -8.15 -9.57
C HIS A 118 0.52 -9.37 -9.88
N THR A 119 1.84 -9.18 -9.88
CA THR A 119 2.87 -10.11 -10.45
C THR A 119 2.73 -10.30 -11.95
N ILE A 120 3.84 -10.55 -12.64
CA ILE A 120 3.83 -10.58 -14.12
C ILE A 120 3.17 -11.85 -14.67
N ASP A 121 3.35 -12.98 -13.97
CA ASP A 121 2.90 -14.29 -14.42
C ASP A 121 1.59 -14.74 -13.74
N HIS A 122 1.10 -14.04 -12.71
CA HIS A 122 -0.01 -14.49 -11.86
C HIS A 122 0.14 -15.95 -11.37
N PRO A 123 1.27 -16.32 -10.73
CA PRO A 123 1.40 -17.65 -10.16
C PRO A 123 0.50 -17.79 -8.93
N CYS A 124 -0.13 -18.94 -8.79
CA CYS A 124 -1.02 -19.23 -7.68
C CYS A 124 -0.76 -20.67 -7.21
N PRO A 125 -0.18 -20.89 -6.01
CA PRO A 125 0.36 -19.90 -5.07
C PRO A 125 1.64 -19.19 -5.55
N LEU A 126 2.00 -18.06 -4.93
CA LEU A 126 3.22 -17.30 -5.30
C LEU A 126 4.50 -18.06 -4.95
N LEU A 127 4.62 -18.59 -3.73
CA LEU A 127 5.79 -19.32 -3.24
C LEU A 127 5.72 -20.83 -3.52
N GLN A 128 5.09 -21.22 -4.63
CA GLN A 128 4.94 -22.62 -5.00
C GLN A 128 6.27 -23.28 -5.39
N LYS A 129 6.32 -24.61 -5.33
CA LYS A 129 7.41 -25.46 -5.84
C LYS A 129 8.79 -25.24 -5.19
N GLY A 130 8.87 -24.46 -4.11
CA GLY A 130 10.14 -24.14 -3.44
C GLY A 130 11.07 -23.24 -4.26
N ASP A 131 10.59 -22.65 -5.35
CA ASP A 131 11.40 -21.82 -6.25
C ASP A 131 11.29 -20.34 -5.88
N PHE A 132 12.03 -19.97 -4.83
CA PHE A 132 12.03 -18.61 -4.30
C PHE A 132 12.54 -17.58 -5.32
N ALA A 133 13.54 -17.93 -6.12
CA ALA A 133 14.10 -17.04 -7.13
C ALA A 133 13.06 -16.68 -8.19
N LYS A 134 12.28 -17.67 -8.66
CA LYS A 134 11.18 -17.43 -9.59
C LYS A 134 10.06 -16.59 -8.98
N ALA A 135 9.69 -16.86 -7.73
CA ALA A 135 8.69 -16.07 -7.02
C ALA A 135 9.11 -14.59 -6.87
N LYS A 136 10.36 -14.34 -6.46
CA LYS A 136 10.90 -12.98 -6.42
C LYS A 136 10.91 -12.34 -7.80
N SER A 137 11.37 -13.08 -8.82
CA SER A 137 11.45 -12.58 -10.19
C SER A 137 10.08 -12.18 -10.75
N THR A 138 9.01 -12.93 -10.47
CA THR A 138 7.66 -12.58 -10.98
C THR A 138 7.10 -11.32 -10.34
N TYR A 139 7.46 -11.05 -9.08
CA TYR A 139 7.11 -9.82 -8.36
C TYR A 139 7.93 -8.63 -8.88
N ASP A 140 9.26 -8.74 -8.84
CA ASP A 140 10.18 -7.66 -9.24
C ASP A 140 9.91 -7.19 -10.68
N ARG A 141 9.74 -8.13 -11.62
CA ARG A 141 9.46 -7.78 -13.02
C ARG A 141 8.13 -7.04 -13.18
N CYS A 142 7.13 -7.32 -12.36
CA CYS A 142 5.85 -6.60 -12.37
C CYS A 142 6.01 -5.18 -11.84
N VAL A 143 6.69 -5.02 -10.69
CA VAL A 143 7.01 -3.70 -10.12
C VAL A 143 7.77 -2.85 -11.13
N ASP A 144 8.83 -3.41 -11.73
CA ASP A 144 9.61 -2.74 -12.76
C ASP A 144 8.79 -2.37 -13.99
N LEU A 145 7.84 -3.21 -14.40
CA LEU A 145 6.98 -2.98 -15.55
C LEU A 145 5.95 -1.87 -15.26
N MET A 146 5.32 -1.88 -14.08
CA MET A 146 4.34 -0.86 -13.70
C MET A 146 4.96 0.52 -13.61
N ASN A 147 6.23 0.61 -13.19
CA ASN A 147 6.97 1.86 -13.20
C ASN A 147 7.32 2.32 -14.64
N GLN A 148 7.49 1.41 -15.61
CA GLN A 148 7.77 1.81 -17.00
C GLN A 148 6.58 2.48 -17.71
N ILE A 149 5.37 2.42 -17.15
CA ILE A 149 4.19 3.11 -17.70
C ILE A 149 4.32 4.61 -17.42
N PRO A 150 4.38 5.48 -18.44
CA PRO A 150 4.57 6.92 -18.24
C PRO A 150 3.51 7.52 -17.30
N GLY A 151 3.95 8.25 -16.27
CA GLY A 151 3.05 8.91 -15.32
C GLY A 151 2.33 7.96 -14.34
N ASN A 152 2.55 6.65 -14.41
CA ASN A 152 2.00 5.72 -13.43
C ASN A 152 2.77 5.81 -12.11
N LYS A 153 2.05 5.70 -10.99
CA LYS A 153 2.60 5.70 -9.64
C LYS A 153 1.96 4.55 -8.85
N PRO A 154 2.37 3.30 -9.10
CA PRO A 154 1.79 2.16 -8.42
C PRO A 154 2.11 2.23 -6.93
N VAL A 155 1.08 2.08 -6.09
CA VAL A 155 1.20 2.11 -4.61
C VAL A 155 0.62 0.87 -3.96
N ALA A 156 -0.10 0.06 -4.72
CA ALA A 156 -0.71 -1.16 -4.26
C ALA A 156 -0.13 -2.38 -4.96
N PHE A 157 -0.17 -3.49 -4.23
CA PHE A 157 0.11 -4.81 -4.73
C PHE A 157 -0.94 -5.76 -4.19
N ARG A 158 -1.44 -6.62 -5.07
CA ARG A 158 -2.28 -7.74 -4.67
C ARG A 158 -1.57 -9.04 -5.02
N VAL A 159 -1.50 -9.96 -4.08
CA VAL A 159 -1.00 -11.30 -4.37
C VAL A 159 -2.05 -12.04 -5.21
N PRO A 160 -1.68 -12.67 -6.33
CA PRO A 160 -2.53 -13.56 -7.11
C PRO A 160 -3.39 -14.50 -6.26
N CYS A 161 -4.66 -14.67 -6.62
CA CYS A 161 -5.64 -15.50 -5.89
C CYS A 161 -5.87 -15.15 -4.41
N CYS A 162 -5.39 -14.00 -3.91
CA CYS A 162 -5.22 -13.78 -2.46
C CYS A 162 -4.43 -14.92 -1.79
N ASP A 163 -3.59 -15.58 -2.57
CA ASP A 163 -2.79 -16.74 -2.24
C ASP A 163 -3.56 -17.82 -1.48
N SER A 164 -4.54 -18.41 -2.16
CA SER A 164 -5.52 -19.43 -1.72
C SER A 164 -5.06 -20.56 -0.79
N LEU A 165 -3.75 -20.75 -0.59
CA LEU A 165 -3.15 -21.73 0.31
C LEU A 165 -2.35 -21.10 1.48
N ASN A 166 -2.51 -19.79 1.73
CA ASN A 166 -1.81 -19.02 2.77
C ASN A 166 -0.27 -19.17 2.75
N THR A 167 0.31 -19.23 1.55
CA THR A 167 1.76 -19.24 1.30
C THR A 167 2.39 -17.83 1.32
N VAL A 168 1.58 -16.76 1.41
CA VAL A 168 2.01 -15.39 1.72
C VAL A 168 2.54 -15.38 3.15
N SER A 169 3.77 -15.83 3.26
CA SER A 169 4.48 -16.06 4.50
C SER A 169 5.27 -14.81 4.90
N PRO A 170 5.78 -14.74 6.14
CA PRO A 170 6.71 -13.70 6.56
C PRO A 170 7.89 -13.52 5.61
N ARG A 171 8.32 -14.62 4.98
CA ARG A 171 9.40 -14.61 4.00
C ARG A 171 9.08 -13.75 2.78
N PHE A 172 7.84 -13.78 2.28
CA PHE A 172 7.42 -12.90 1.18
C PHE A 172 7.60 -11.42 1.57
N PHE A 173 7.10 -11.02 2.74
CA PHE A 173 7.21 -9.63 3.20
C PHE A 173 8.66 -9.23 3.49
N ALA A 174 9.43 -10.10 4.15
CA ALA A 174 10.79 -9.82 4.57
C ALA A 174 11.81 -9.77 3.42
N GLU A 175 11.66 -10.64 2.42
CA GLU A 175 12.68 -10.86 1.38
C GLU A 175 12.25 -10.44 -0.04
N ILE A 176 10.94 -10.19 -0.27
CA ILE A 176 10.41 -9.79 -1.59
C ILE A 176 9.71 -8.42 -1.50
N PHE A 177 8.61 -8.32 -0.77
CA PHE A 177 7.72 -7.14 -0.79
C PHE A 177 8.42 -5.86 -0.29
N ASN A 178 9.09 -5.93 0.86
CA ASN A 178 9.76 -4.79 1.50
C ASN A 178 11.21 -4.61 1.01
N LYS A 179 11.49 -4.96 -0.25
CA LYS A 179 12.80 -4.80 -0.89
C LYS A 179 12.66 -3.98 -2.16
N THR A 180 13.75 -3.30 -2.53
CA THR A 180 13.87 -2.63 -3.83
C THR A 180 14.28 -3.64 -4.90
N THR A 181 13.86 -3.41 -6.13
CA THR A 181 14.40 -4.13 -7.29
C THR A 181 15.78 -3.57 -7.64
N SER A 182 16.54 -4.29 -8.48
CA SER A 182 17.86 -3.81 -8.92
C SER A 182 17.78 -2.68 -9.96
N LYS A 183 16.59 -2.40 -10.51
CA LYS A 183 16.42 -1.28 -11.43
C LYS A 183 16.32 0.02 -10.64
N PRO A 184 17.02 1.09 -11.06
CA PRO A 184 16.89 2.38 -10.42
C PRO A 184 15.46 2.89 -10.60
N ALA A 185 14.95 3.60 -9.58
CA ALA A 185 13.69 4.32 -9.70
C ALA A 185 13.77 5.28 -10.89
N LEU A 186 12.69 5.34 -11.68
CA LEU A 186 12.59 6.35 -12.73
C LEU A 186 12.55 7.72 -12.06
N THR A 187 13.36 8.65 -12.58
CA THR A 187 13.33 10.05 -12.13
C THR A 187 11.91 10.61 -12.31
N PRO A 188 11.36 11.29 -11.28
CA PRO A 188 9.99 11.79 -11.29
C PRO A 188 9.70 12.82 -12.39
#